data_AF-A0A5P8FQH4-F1
#
_entry.id   AF-A0A5P8FQH4-F1
#
_cell.length_a   1.000
_cell.length_b   1.000
_cell.length_c   1.000
_cell.angle_alpha   90.00
_cell.angle_beta   90.00
_cell.angle_gamma   90.00
#
_symmetry.space_group_name_H-M   'P 1'
#
loop_
_entity.id
_entity.type
_entity.pdbx_description
1 polymer ?
#
loop_
_entity_poly.entity_id
_entity_poly.type
_entity_poly.pdbx_seq_one_letter_code
_entity_poly.pdbx_strand_id
1 'polypeptide(L)'
;MGPEAVAAALRLVLGGDVSSVAVVVDAPHSLLEQAVRQCDRTLTLGREAIVQVLEGMLDGSVGPDQAHRWASFVLRPHGQTGGTYADLDVDFDEAWEDEIVEAVVRLDEIGDLIDGVVSDKEVRLLLQSLGAGAASPRVGPRETT
;
A
#
# COMPACT_ATOMS: atom_id res chain seq x y z
N MET A 1 14.96 -8.61 -16.88
CA MET A 1 14.80 -8.00 -15.55
C MET A 1 15.54 -8.89 -14.55
N GLY A 2 16.44 -8.34 -13.74
CA GLY A 2 17.16 -9.10 -12.70
C GLY A 2 16.45 -9.01 -11.34
N PRO A 3 16.85 -9.83 -10.35
CA PRO A 3 16.23 -9.83 -9.02
C PRO A 3 16.40 -8.49 -8.27
N GLU A 4 17.50 -7.78 -8.51
CA GLU A 4 17.74 -6.45 -7.93
C GLU A 4 16.70 -5.41 -8.39
N ALA A 5 16.28 -5.48 -9.66
CA ALA A 5 15.25 -4.58 -10.18
C ALA A 5 13.88 -4.89 -9.57
N VAL A 6 13.57 -6.16 -9.33
CA VAL A 6 12.33 -6.58 -8.67
C VAL A 6 12.35 -6.17 -7.19
N ALA A 7 13.49 -6.30 -6.51
CA ALA A 7 13.64 -5.85 -5.12
C ALA A 7 13.49 -4.33 -5.00
N ALA A 8 14.06 -3.57 -5.94
CA ALA A 8 13.87 -2.13 -6.01
C ALA A 8 12.39 -1.76 -6.25
N ALA A 9 11.72 -2.45 -7.19
CA ALA A 9 10.30 -2.24 -7.46
C ALA A 9 9.43 -2.56 -6.24
N LEU A 10 9.73 -3.65 -5.51
CA LEU A 10 9.02 -4.01 -4.29
C LEU A 10 9.13 -2.93 -3.20
N ARG A 11 10.32 -2.37 -3.01
CA ARG A 11 10.51 -1.24 -2.07
C ARG A 11 9.77 0.01 -2.51
N LEU A 12 9.70 0.28 -3.81
CA LEU A 12 8.92 1.40 -4.34
C LEU A 12 7.43 1.19 -4.11
N VAL A 13 6.91 -0.02 -4.33
CA VAL A 13 5.51 -0.37 -4.04
C VAL A 13 5.19 -0.16 -2.55
N LEU A 14 6.04 -0.64 -1.65
CA LEU A 14 5.90 -0.43 -0.20
C LEU A 14 6.13 1.02 0.24
N GLY A 15 6.69 1.86 -0.65
CA GLY A 15 6.80 3.30 -0.51
C GLY A 15 5.64 4.07 -1.17
N GLY A 16 4.60 3.39 -1.66
CA GLY A 16 3.42 4.03 -2.26
C GLY A 16 3.54 4.32 -3.76
N ASP A 17 4.55 3.81 -4.46
CA ASP A 17 4.63 3.88 -5.92
C ASP A 17 3.74 2.82 -6.57
N VAL A 18 2.53 3.24 -6.96
CA VAL A 18 1.54 2.39 -7.65
C VAL A 18 2.00 1.92 -9.03
N SER A 19 2.95 2.63 -9.67
CA SER A 19 3.41 2.29 -11.02
C SER A 19 4.34 1.07 -11.03
N SER A 20 5.03 0.84 -9.92
CA SER A 20 5.95 -0.28 -9.73
C SER A 20 5.24 -1.63 -9.49
N VAL A 21 3.93 -1.63 -9.24
CA VAL A 21 3.15 -2.86 -9.00
C VAL A 21 3.24 -3.83 -10.17
N ALA A 22 3.14 -3.34 -11.41
CA ALA A 22 3.22 -4.19 -12.61
C ALA A 22 4.57 -4.92 -12.72
N VAL A 23 5.67 -4.25 -12.35
CA VAL A 23 7.01 -4.82 -12.38
C VAL A 23 7.13 -6.01 -11.44
N VAL A 24 6.50 -5.95 -10.27
CA VAL A 24 6.51 -7.02 -9.27
C VAL A 24 5.56 -8.15 -9.68
N VAL A 25 4.36 -7.83 -10.14
CA VAL A 25 3.33 -8.81 -10.53
C VAL A 25 3.72 -9.61 -11.78
N ASP A 26 4.40 -8.98 -12.74
CA ASP A 26 4.85 -9.64 -13.96
C ASP A 26 6.18 -10.39 -13.79
N ALA A 27 6.85 -10.23 -12.63
CA ALA A 27 8.11 -10.91 -12.36
C ALA A 27 7.88 -12.43 -12.21
N PRO A 28 8.72 -13.28 -12.84
CA PRO A 28 8.74 -14.71 -12.56
C PRO A 28 8.91 -14.98 -11.07
N HIS A 29 8.17 -15.96 -10.54
CA HIS A 29 8.19 -16.31 -9.11
C HIS A 29 9.63 -16.49 -8.56
N SER A 30 10.51 -17.18 -9.30
CA SER A 30 11.90 -17.40 -8.89
C SER A 30 12.74 -16.12 -8.79
N LEU A 31 12.41 -15.06 -9.55
CA LEU A 31 13.04 -13.75 -9.42
C LEU A 31 12.50 -12.97 -8.24
N LEU A 32 11.20 -13.11 -7.94
CA LEU A 32 10.61 -12.49 -6.77
C LEU A 32 11.13 -13.12 -5.48
N GLU A 33 11.23 -14.45 -5.39
CA GLU A 33 11.86 -15.10 -4.22
C GLU A 33 13.28 -14.59 -3.97
N GLN A 34 14.08 -14.44 -5.04
CA GLN A 34 15.43 -13.88 -4.94
C GLN A 34 15.40 -12.42 -4.51
N ALA A 35 14.47 -11.63 -5.03
CA ALA A 35 14.30 -10.22 -4.65
C ALA A 35 13.88 -10.06 -3.18
N VAL A 36 12.97 -10.90 -2.68
CA VAL A 36 12.55 -10.92 -1.28
C VAL A 36 13.73 -11.27 -0.38
N ARG A 37 14.54 -12.28 -0.74
CA ARG A 37 15.76 -12.62 0.01
C ARG A 37 16.81 -11.50 0.00
N GLN A 38 16.79 -10.60 -0.99
CA GLN A 38 17.67 -9.42 -1.06
C GLN A 38 17.12 -8.22 -0.30
N CYS A 39 15.84 -8.24 0.07
CA CYS A 39 15.31 -7.34 1.07
C CYS A 39 15.73 -7.89 2.43
N ASP A 40 16.93 -7.51 2.90
CA ASP A 40 17.50 -7.85 4.23
C ASP A 40 16.63 -7.40 5.43
N ARG A 41 15.43 -6.86 5.18
CA ARG A 41 14.49 -6.33 6.17
C ARG A 41 13.10 -6.88 5.89
N THR A 42 12.36 -7.10 6.97
CA THR A 42 10.91 -7.22 6.96
C THR A 42 10.30 -6.18 6.02
N LEU A 43 9.47 -6.66 5.10
CA LEU A 43 8.74 -5.81 4.17
C LEU A 43 7.61 -5.16 4.96
N THR A 44 7.81 -3.92 5.38
CA THR A 44 6.79 -3.20 6.17
C THR A 44 6.15 -2.13 5.32
N LEU A 45 4.82 -2.16 5.23
CA LEU A 45 4.02 -1.08 4.68
C LEU A 45 3.87 0.02 5.73
N GLY A 46 4.52 1.16 5.49
CA GLY A 46 4.49 2.30 6.37
C GLY A 46 3.36 3.27 6.05
N ARG A 47 3.00 4.09 7.04
CA ARG A 47 2.03 5.18 6.92
C ARG A 47 2.32 6.10 5.72
N GLU A 48 3.58 6.45 5.50
CA GLU A 48 4.00 7.38 4.43
C GLU A 48 3.59 6.89 3.05
N ALA A 49 3.61 5.57 2.83
CA ALA A 49 3.19 4.97 1.57
C ALA A 49 1.71 5.21 1.30
N ILE A 50 0.86 5.07 2.33
CA ILE A 50 -0.58 5.30 2.22
C ILE A 50 -0.85 6.77 1.91
N VAL A 51 -0.19 7.66 2.65
CA VAL A 51 -0.31 9.11 2.45
C VAL A 51 0.05 9.48 1.02
N GLN A 52 1.16 8.94 0.49
CA GLN A 52 1.60 9.20 -0.88
C GLN A 52 0.57 8.75 -1.92
N VAL A 53 -0.04 7.56 -1.75
CA VAL A 53 -1.09 7.07 -2.66
C VAL A 53 -2.33 7.98 -2.60
N LEU A 54 -2.80 8.33 -1.40
CA LEU A 54 -3.98 9.17 -1.19
C LEU A 54 -3.75 10.61 -1.71
N GLU A 55 -2.58 11.20 -1.48
CA GLU A 55 -2.23 12.51 -2.05
C GLU A 55 -2.18 12.47 -3.57
N GLY A 56 -1.61 11.40 -4.15
CA GLY A 56 -1.63 11.19 -5.59
C GLY A 56 -3.03 11.02 -6.18
N MET A 57 -3.97 10.47 -5.41
CA MET A 57 -5.39 10.43 -5.83
C MET A 57 -6.03 11.82 -5.83
N LEU A 58 -5.67 12.70 -4.87
CA LEU A 58 -6.19 14.07 -4.82
C LEU A 58 -5.64 14.96 -5.93
N ASP A 59 -4.38 14.79 -6.32
CA ASP A 59 -3.76 15.57 -7.40
C ASP A 59 -3.97 14.96 -8.80
N GLY A 60 -4.53 13.74 -8.86
CA GLY A 60 -4.85 13.02 -10.09
C GLY A 60 -3.66 12.28 -10.71
N SER A 61 -2.51 12.23 -10.05
CA SER A 61 -1.36 11.42 -10.47
C SER A 61 -1.57 9.92 -10.26
N VAL A 62 -2.45 9.54 -9.34
CA VAL A 62 -2.87 8.15 -9.10
C VAL A 62 -4.36 7.99 -9.43
N GLY A 63 -4.66 7.16 -10.43
CA GLY A 63 -6.03 6.82 -10.78
C GLY A 63 -6.66 5.78 -9.83
N PRO A 64 -8.00 5.74 -9.72
CA PRO A 64 -8.70 4.75 -8.89
C PRO A 64 -8.28 3.29 -9.16
N ASP A 65 -8.15 2.92 -10.44
CA ASP A 65 -7.71 1.57 -10.83
C ASP A 65 -6.28 1.24 -10.38
N GLN A 66 -5.40 2.24 -10.35
CA GLN A 66 -4.01 2.08 -9.91
C GLN A 66 -3.96 1.91 -8.39
N ALA A 67 -4.70 2.74 -7.66
CA ALA A 67 -4.84 2.64 -6.21
C ALA A 67 -5.44 1.29 -5.79
N HIS A 68 -6.50 0.85 -6.47
CA HIS A 68 -7.12 -0.46 -6.23
C HIS A 68 -6.13 -1.61 -6.45
N ARG A 69 -5.43 -1.65 -7.59
CA ARG A 69 -4.43 -2.72 -7.87
C ARG A 69 -3.32 -2.74 -6.84
N TRP A 70 -2.85 -1.56 -6.44
CA TRP A 70 -1.83 -1.42 -5.40
C TRP A 70 -2.35 -1.93 -4.04
N ALA A 71 -3.56 -1.57 -3.64
CA ALA A 71 -4.20 -2.01 -2.39
C ALA A 71 -4.43 -3.53 -2.38
N SER A 72 -4.97 -4.07 -3.47
CA SER A 72 -5.11 -5.51 -3.68
C SER A 72 -3.79 -6.25 -3.54
N PHE A 73 -2.71 -5.70 -4.11
CA PHE A 73 -1.38 -6.30 -4.03
C PHE A 73 -0.84 -6.33 -2.59
N VAL A 74 -0.97 -5.25 -1.83
CA VAL A 74 -0.43 -5.21 -0.46
C VAL A 74 -1.27 -6.01 0.55
N LEU A 75 -2.60 -6.10 0.37
CA LEU A 75 -3.47 -6.95 1.21
C LEU A 75 -3.31 -8.43 0.90
N ARG A 76 -3.16 -8.74 -0.39
CA ARG A 76 -3.14 -10.10 -0.91
C ARG A 76 -2.00 -10.19 -1.92
N PRO A 77 -0.75 -10.25 -1.43
CA PRO A 77 0.41 -10.40 -2.32
C PRO A 77 0.38 -11.73 -3.11
N HIS A 78 -0.50 -12.65 -2.71
CA HIS A 78 -0.88 -13.85 -3.45
C HIS A 78 -1.72 -13.50 -4.70
N GLY A 79 -1.03 -13.31 -5.81
CA GLY A 79 -1.60 -13.04 -7.13
C GLY A 79 -2.83 -13.89 -7.51
N GLN A 80 -3.77 -13.24 -8.20
CA GLN A 80 -5.06 -13.78 -8.62
C GLN A 80 -4.99 -14.94 -9.63
N THR A 81 -3.80 -15.33 -10.12
CA THR A 81 -3.58 -16.30 -11.19
C THR A 81 -3.12 -17.69 -10.73
N GLY A 82 -3.23 -18.02 -9.44
CA GLY A 82 -2.86 -19.35 -8.92
C GLY A 82 -1.35 -19.60 -8.88
N GLY A 83 -0.54 -18.56 -9.12
CA GLY A 83 0.89 -18.55 -8.85
C GLY A 83 1.12 -18.27 -7.37
N THR A 84 1.65 -19.26 -6.67
CA THR A 84 1.91 -19.26 -5.23
C THR A 84 2.94 -18.21 -4.84
N TYR A 85 2.55 -16.96 -4.64
CA TYR A 85 3.37 -15.96 -3.93
C TYR A 85 3.26 -16.14 -2.40
N ALA A 86 3.15 -17.38 -1.93
CA ALA A 86 2.77 -17.70 -0.55
C ALA A 86 3.73 -17.15 0.53
N ASP A 87 4.92 -16.73 0.13
CA ASP A 87 5.99 -16.33 1.05
C ASP A 87 6.28 -14.82 1.04
N LEU A 88 5.51 -14.00 0.31
CA LEU A 88 5.61 -12.55 0.44
C LEU A 88 4.76 -12.10 1.63
N ASP A 89 5.39 -12.06 2.81
CA ASP A 89 4.79 -11.51 4.01
C ASP A 89 5.07 -10.01 4.07
N VAL A 90 4.02 -9.19 4.07
CA VAL A 90 4.10 -7.73 4.20
C VAL A 90 3.47 -7.37 5.53
N ASP A 91 4.30 -6.96 6.47
CA ASP A 91 3.84 -6.44 7.75
C ASP A 91 3.32 -5.01 7.59
N PHE A 92 2.42 -4.62 8.48
CA PHE A 92 2.01 -3.22 8.62
C PHE A 92 2.81 -2.57 9.74
N ASP A 93 3.07 -1.26 9.64
CA ASP A 93 3.67 -0.51 10.75
C ASP A 93 2.75 -0.58 11.98
N GLU A 94 3.19 -1.27 13.04
CA GLU A 94 2.43 -1.49 14.28
C GLU A 94 1.87 -0.20 14.90
N ALA A 95 2.56 0.93 14.73
CA ALA A 95 2.11 2.21 15.27
C ALA A 95 0.88 2.80 14.55
N TRP A 96 0.57 2.27 13.37
CA TRP A 96 -0.47 2.76 12.46
C TRP A 96 -1.25 1.61 11.82
N GLU A 97 -1.15 0.39 12.35
CA GLU A 97 -1.66 -0.82 11.72
C GLU A 97 -3.15 -0.69 11.43
N ASP A 98 -3.95 -0.26 12.41
CA ASP A 98 -5.39 -0.09 12.28
C ASP A 98 -5.75 0.91 11.17
N GLU A 99 -5.13 2.09 11.15
CA GLU A 99 -5.40 3.12 10.15
C GLU A 99 -4.90 2.74 8.75
N ILE A 100 -3.76 2.04 8.67
CA ILE A 100 -3.23 1.53 7.40
C ILE A 100 -4.17 0.45 6.86
N VAL A 101 -4.56 -0.52 7.67
CA VAL A 101 -5.48 -1.59 7.26
C VAL A 101 -6.81 -1.00 6.81
N GLU A 102 -7.39 -0.06 7.55
CA GLU A 102 -8.64 0.62 7.16
C GLU A 102 -8.49 1.31 5.80
N ALA A 103 -7.44 2.11 5.62
CA ALA A 103 -7.21 2.83 4.37
C ALA A 103 -6.98 1.88 3.20
N VAL A 104 -6.19 0.84 3.37
CA VAL A 104 -5.88 -0.13 2.31
C VAL A 104 -7.12 -0.95 1.95
N VAL A 105 -7.90 -1.43 2.93
CA VAL A 105 -9.19 -2.12 2.67
C VAL A 105 -10.10 -1.20 1.87
N ARG A 106 -10.20 0.08 2.27
CA ARG A 106 -11.04 1.03 1.55
C ARG A 106 -10.57 1.29 0.13
N LEU A 107 -9.26 1.35 -0.10
CA LEU A 107 -8.67 1.48 -1.44
C LEU A 107 -8.89 0.23 -2.30
N ASP A 108 -8.91 -0.96 -1.70
CA ASP A 108 -9.21 -2.22 -2.37
C ASP A 108 -10.68 -2.33 -2.81
N GLU A 109 -11.60 -1.73 -2.06
CA GLU A 109 -13.03 -1.72 -2.41
C GLU A 109 -13.37 -0.82 -3.62
N ILE A 110 -12.55 0.19 -3.94
CA ILE A 110 -12.80 1.17 -5.01
C ILE A 110 -12.95 0.53 -6.40
N GLY A 111 -12.26 -0.60 -6.61
CA GLY A 111 -12.29 -1.34 -7.87
C GLY A 111 -13.43 -2.35 -7.98
N ASP A 112 -14.19 -2.59 -6.92
CA ASP A 112 -15.35 -3.48 -6.98
C ASP A 112 -16.55 -2.73 -7.56
N LEU A 113 -17.15 -3.30 -8.61
CA LEU A 113 -18.10 -2.68 -9.55
C LEU A 113 -19.42 -2.18 -8.91
N ILE A 114 -19.57 -2.34 -7.60
CA ILE A 114 -20.80 -2.15 -6.85
C ILE A 114 -20.70 -0.98 -5.85
N ASP A 115 -19.51 -0.61 -5.36
CA ASP A 115 -19.33 0.41 -4.31
C ASP A 115 -18.28 1.48 -4.67
N GLY A 116 -18.64 2.32 -5.66
CA GLY A 116 -18.42 3.75 -5.54
C GLY A 116 -17.01 4.30 -5.85
N VAL A 117 -16.99 5.31 -6.71
CA VAL A 117 -15.87 6.25 -6.81
C VAL A 117 -15.56 6.81 -5.42
N VAL A 118 -14.33 6.63 -4.93
CA VAL A 118 -13.90 7.33 -3.72
C VAL A 118 -13.84 8.81 -4.03
N SER A 119 -14.66 9.56 -3.31
CA SER A 119 -14.72 11.01 -3.45
C SER A 119 -13.48 11.66 -2.83
N ASP A 120 -13.07 12.82 -3.32
CA ASP A 120 -12.00 13.59 -2.67
C ASP A 120 -12.28 13.88 -1.18
N LYS A 121 -13.56 13.92 -0.77
CA LYS A 121 -13.93 14.08 0.64
C LYS A 121 -13.48 12.89 1.46
N GLU A 122 -13.68 11.69 0.94
CA GLU A 122 -13.32 10.44 1.58
C GLU A 122 -11.80 10.24 1.61
N VAL A 123 -11.08 10.53 0.52
CA VAL A 123 -9.61 10.56 0.52
C VAL A 123 -9.07 11.49 1.61
N ARG A 124 -9.67 12.68 1.78
CA ARG A 124 -9.29 13.62 2.84
C ARG A 124 -9.59 13.10 4.25
N LEU A 125 -10.65 12.30 4.44
CA LEU A 125 -10.94 11.69 5.74
C LEU A 125 -9.92 10.60 6.08
N LEU A 126 -9.52 9.78 5.11
CA LEU A 126 -8.47 8.77 5.27
C LEU A 126 -7.10 9.41 5.55
N LEU A 127 -6.78 10.51 4.87
CA LEU A 127 -5.57 11.28 5.20
C LEU A 127 -5.63 11.78 6.66
N GLN A 128 -6.78 12.30 7.10
CA GLN A 128 -6.94 12.81 8.47
C GLN A 128 -6.81 11.73 9.54
N SER A 129 -7.33 10.51 9.32
CA SER A 129 -7.14 9.40 10.26
C SER A 129 -5.66 9.02 10.38
N LEU A 130 -4.93 9.03 9.26
CA LEU A 130 -3.47 8.91 9.23
C LEU A 130 -2.76 10.16 9.77
N GLY A 131 -3.44 11.18 10.27
CA GLY A 131 -2.84 12.43 10.74
C GLY A 131 -2.08 13.20 9.65
N ALA A 132 -2.44 12.99 8.39
CA ALA A 132 -2.01 13.76 7.23
C ALA A 132 -3.17 14.68 6.77
N GLY A 133 -2.87 15.89 6.31
CA GLY A 133 -3.88 16.89 5.97
C GLY A 133 -3.97 18.03 6.99
N ALA A 134 -4.37 19.21 6.51
CA ALA A 134 -4.27 20.45 7.26
C ALA A 134 -5.08 20.44 8.57
N ALA A 135 -4.35 20.65 9.66
CA ALA A 135 -4.77 21.04 11.01
C ALA A 135 -5.73 20.10 11.76
N SER A 136 -5.15 19.13 12.49
CA SER A 136 -5.61 18.86 13.85
C SER A 136 -4.43 18.45 14.75
N PRO A 137 -4.26 19.07 15.94
CA PRO A 137 -3.18 18.74 16.84
C PRO A 137 -3.42 17.35 17.44
N ARG A 138 -2.45 16.43 17.24
CA ARG A 138 -2.46 15.13 17.92
C ARG A 138 -2.57 15.35 19.43
N VAL A 139 -3.67 14.91 20.03
CA VAL A 139 -3.77 14.76 21.49
C VAL A 139 -2.86 13.59 21.84
N GLY A 140 -1.74 13.89 22.47
CA GLY A 140 -0.78 12.90 22.96
C GLY A 140 -1.41 11.95 23.99
N PRO A 141 -0.73 10.83 24.27
CA PRO A 141 -1.26 9.77 25.13
C PRO A 141 -1.61 10.33 26.51
N ARG A 142 -2.81 10.01 26.99
CA ARG A 142 -3.19 10.28 28.39
C ARG A 142 -2.33 9.40 29.27
N GLU A 143 -1.32 10.00 29.90
CA GLU A 143 -0.63 9.40 31.04
C GLU A 143 -1.65 9.17 32.15
N THR A 144 -2.02 7.92 32.38
CA THR A 144 -2.74 7.50 33.57
C THR A 144 -1.76 7.42 34.72
N THR A 145 -1.92 8.33 35.68
CA THR A 145 -1.38 8.22 37.05
C THR A 145 -2.10 7.12 37.82
#